data_AF-A0A2D7H066-F1
#
_entry.id   AF-A0A2D7H066-F1
#
_cell.length_a   1.000
_cell.length_b   1.000
_cell.length_c   1.000
_cell.angle_alpha   90.00
_cell.angle_beta   90.00
_cell.angle_gamma   90.00
#
_symmetry.space_group_name_H-M   'P 1'
#
loop_
_entity.id
_entity.type
_entity.pdbx_description
1 polymer ?
#
loop_
_entity_poly.entity_id
_entity_poly.type
_entity_poly.pdbx_seq_one_letter_code
_entity_poly.pdbx_strand_id
1 'polypeptide(L)'
;MLVYAGIDEAGYGPMFGPLCVGASVFVLEEYDPEEGAPDMWSLLGTIVCKSRKDKHRRLAINDSKKLKSGSTPKDLFGLERGVFAFLDSLHNRKPIDDDKDFFKLVGSVVPDEPWFDGTTSLPVAVDEKELRINSTRLNRALENTNITCDWLTCESIDVRMYNERTSVATKAALNFSIAMNHVNTIMKRYPTQHPRIMIDRHGGRSRYRNDLQLCWPEAEIQILCEDSAMSRYRLQRGNSFITITFESKSDEKHMPVALASMIAKYTRELKMIRLNRYFRNELPDLQPTAGYVKDGRRFLKEIEPLLAKKGINRELLVRSS
;
A
#
# COMPACT_ATOMS: atom_id res chain seq x y z
N MET A 1 -19.27 15.92 -7.28
CA MET A 1 -17.87 15.47 -7.25
C MET A 1 -17.46 15.05 -5.86
N LEU A 2 -16.86 13.86 -5.74
CA LEU A 2 -16.27 13.32 -4.53
C LEU A 2 -14.80 12.95 -4.79
N VAL A 3 -13.90 13.44 -3.93
CA VAL A 3 -12.52 12.91 -3.83
C VAL A 3 -12.50 11.84 -2.75
N TYR A 4 -12.23 10.60 -3.15
CA TYR A 4 -12.32 9.43 -2.29
C TYR A 4 -11.00 8.67 -2.25
N ALA A 5 -10.43 8.55 -1.05
CA ALA A 5 -9.09 8.02 -0.86
C ALA A 5 -9.05 6.87 0.14
N GLY A 6 -8.07 5.99 -0.04
CA GLY A 6 -7.79 4.88 0.85
C GLY A 6 -6.31 4.82 1.21
N ILE A 7 -6.00 4.47 2.45
CA ILE A 7 -4.65 4.26 2.96
C ILE A 7 -4.62 2.94 3.73
N ASP A 8 -3.63 2.10 3.44
CA ASP A 8 -3.41 0.84 4.16
C ASP A 8 -1.92 0.47 4.16
N GLU A 9 -1.51 -0.38 5.11
CA GLU A 9 -0.14 -0.86 5.22
C GLU A 9 0.07 -2.34 4.85
N ALA A 10 1.30 -2.63 4.45
CA ALA A 10 1.80 -3.98 4.31
C ALA A 10 3.14 -4.15 5.05
N GLY A 11 3.27 -5.26 5.75
CA GLY A 11 4.50 -5.60 6.45
C GLY A 11 4.63 -4.95 7.82
N TYR A 12 3.54 -4.84 8.59
CA TYR A 12 3.56 -4.38 9.98
C TYR A 12 4.27 -5.36 10.93
N GLY A 13 3.94 -6.66 10.86
CA GLY A 13 4.48 -7.71 11.74
C GLY A 13 5.79 -8.44 11.34
N PRO A 14 6.25 -8.47 10.08
CA PRO A 14 7.49 -9.14 9.69
C PRO A 14 8.76 -8.66 10.39
N MET A 15 9.71 -9.59 10.57
CA MET A 15 11.09 -9.32 10.98
C MET A 15 11.94 -8.76 9.83
N PHE A 16 11.68 -9.18 8.59
CA PHE A 16 12.44 -8.78 7.41
C PHE A 16 11.61 -7.96 6.42
N GLY A 17 12.32 -7.17 5.63
CA GLY A 17 11.78 -6.31 4.59
C GLY A 17 11.19 -5.00 5.13
N PRO A 18 10.73 -4.12 4.23
CA PRO A 18 10.26 -2.79 4.60
C PRO A 18 8.81 -2.78 5.08
N LEU A 19 8.46 -1.79 5.90
CA LEU A 19 7.07 -1.42 6.17
C LEU A 19 6.64 -0.56 4.99
N CYS A 20 5.55 -0.91 4.33
CA CYS A 20 5.03 -0.17 3.17
C CYS A 20 3.66 0.38 3.52
N VAL A 21 3.41 1.66 3.26
CA VAL A 21 2.08 2.28 3.42
C VAL A 21 1.68 2.84 2.08
N GLY A 22 0.63 2.25 1.50
CA GLY A 22 0.08 2.64 0.22
C GLY A 22 -1.00 3.70 0.38
N ALA A 23 -1.20 4.50 -0.66
CA ALA A 23 -2.40 5.33 -0.78
C ALA A 23 -2.94 5.24 -2.21
N SER A 24 -4.27 5.31 -2.33
CA SER A 24 -4.95 5.47 -3.60
C SER A 24 -6.03 6.54 -3.52
N VAL A 25 -6.21 7.29 -4.60
CA VAL A 25 -7.21 8.35 -4.69
C VAL A 25 -7.99 8.23 -5.99
N PHE A 26 -9.31 8.32 -5.83
CA PHE A 26 -10.27 8.36 -6.92
C PHE A 26 -11.05 9.67 -6.88
N VAL A 27 -11.34 10.21 -8.04
CA VAL A 27 -12.23 11.35 -8.22
C VAL A 27 -13.48 10.84 -8.93
N LEU A 28 -14.63 10.95 -8.28
CA LEU A 28 -15.94 10.61 -8.83
C LEU A 28 -16.64 11.93 -9.18
N GLU A 29 -16.65 12.32 -10.45
CA GLU A 29 -17.14 13.64 -10.87
C GLU A 29 -18.62 13.83 -10.57
N GLU A 30 -19.42 12.81 -10.85
CA GLU A 30 -20.89 12.80 -10.75
C GLU A 30 -21.40 12.05 -9.51
N TYR A 31 -20.67 12.14 -8.39
CA TYR A 31 -21.14 11.61 -7.11
C TYR A 31 -21.49 12.74 -6.14
N ASP A 32 -22.66 12.62 -5.51
CA ASP A 32 -23.08 13.48 -4.40
C ASP A 32 -22.53 12.92 -3.08
N PRO A 33 -21.62 13.64 -2.40
CA PRO A 33 -21.12 13.21 -1.10
C PRO A 33 -22.24 12.96 -0.07
N GLU A 34 -23.41 13.59 -0.17
CA GLU A 34 -24.51 13.38 0.79
C GLU A 34 -25.09 11.96 0.74
N GLU A 35 -24.92 11.23 -0.37
CA GLU A 35 -25.33 9.83 -0.51
C GLU A 35 -24.47 8.83 0.28
N GLY A 36 -23.39 9.31 0.90
CA GLY A 36 -22.51 8.50 1.75
C GLY A 36 -21.25 7.99 1.05
N ALA A 37 -20.84 6.76 1.37
CA ALA A 37 -19.64 6.15 0.78
C ALA A 37 -20.03 5.38 -0.49
N PRO A 38 -19.38 5.61 -1.64
CA PRO A 38 -19.71 4.93 -2.88
C PRO A 38 -19.30 3.45 -2.83
N ASP A 39 -20.18 2.55 -3.30
CA ASP A 39 -19.78 1.16 -3.58
C ASP A 39 -19.08 1.08 -4.95
N MET A 40 -17.78 1.34 -4.93
CA MET A 40 -16.96 1.32 -6.14
C MET A 40 -16.88 -0.06 -6.81
N TRP A 41 -17.09 -1.17 -6.09
CA TRP A 41 -17.16 -2.48 -6.74
C TRP A 41 -18.42 -2.64 -7.57
N SER A 42 -19.53 -2.04 -7.12
CA SER A 42 -20.76 -2.00 -7.90
C SER A 42 -20.62 -1.05 -9.09
N LEU A 43 -20.11 0.17 -8.87
CA LEU A 43 -19.88 1.15 -9.95
C LEU A 43 -18.98 0.61 -11.07
N LEU A 44 -17.88 -0.06 -10.70
CA LEU A 44 -16.92 -0.65 -11.66
C LEU A 44 -17.15 -2.15 -11.91
N GLY A 45 -18.34 -2.67 -11.56
CA GLY A 45 -18.62 -4.11 -11.51
C GLY A 45 -18.46 -4.87 -12.83
N THR A 46 -18.44 -4.16 -13.95
CA THR A 46 -18.16 -4.69 -15.29
C THR A 46 -16.71 -5.18 -15.45
N ILE A 47 -15.78 -4.64 -14.67
CA ILE A 47 -14.35 -4.96 -14.77
C ILE A 47 -13.69 -5.34 -13.45
N VAL A 48 -14.19 -4.90 -12.29
CA VAL A 48 -13.61 -5.27 -10.98
C VAL A 48 -14.50 -6.24 -10.19
N CYS A 49 -13.89 -6.97 -9.26
CA CYS A 49 -14.57 -7.86 -8.34
C CYS A 49 -13.77 -8.05 -7.05
N LYS A 50 -14.39 -8.62 -6.01
CA LYS A 50 -13.69 -8.99 -4.76
C LYS A 50 -13.02 -10.37 -4.83
N SER A 51 -13.46 -11.26 -5.72
CA SER A 51 -13.02 -12.66 -5.76
C SER A 51 -11.85 -12.88 -6.71
N ARG A 52 -10.82 -13.58 -6.25
CA ARG A 52 -9.71 -14.02 -7.11
C ARG A 52 -10.14 -15.09 -8.14
N LYS A 53 -11.14 -15.91 -7.83
CA LYS A 53 -11.64 -16.99 -8.69
C LYS A 53 -12.87 -16.56 -9.50
N ASP A 54 -12.87 -15.32 -9.97
CA ASP A 54 -13.98 -14.78 -10.73
C ASP A 54 -14.09 -15.43 -12.13
N LYS A 55 -15.25 -16.01 -12.44
CA LYS A 55 -15.51 -16.72 -13.71
C LYS A 55 -15.45 -15.79 -14.92
N HIS A 56 -15.71 -14.49 -14.73
CA HIS A 56 -15.70 -13.47 -15.79
C HIS A 56 -14.31 -12.84 -15.97
N ARG A 57 -13.29 -13.38 -15.29
CA ARG A 57 -11.89 -12.91 -15.34
C ARG A 57 -11.73 -11.42 -15.04
N ARG A 58 -12.62 -10.85 -14.20
CA ARG A 58 -12.51 -9.47 -13.71
C ARG A 58 -11.24 -9.26 -12.89
N LEU A 59 -10.88 -8.00 -12.70
CA LEU A 59 -9.77 -7.58 -11.86
C LEU A 59 -10.18 -7.73 -10.39
N ALA A 60 -9.48 -8.61 -9.68
CA ALA A 60 -9.72 -8.82 -8.27
C ALA A 60 -9.06 -7.70 -7.45
N ILE A 61 -9.87 -6.86 -6.81
CA ILE A 61 -9.44 -5.76 -5.93
C ILE A 61 -10.00 -6.03 -4.54
N ASN A 62 -9.13 -6.38 -3.59
CA ASN A 62 -9.49 -6.83 -2.24
C ASN A 62 -8.25 -6.82 -1.33
N ASP A 63 -8.41 -7.19 -0.06
CA ASP A 63 -7.33 -7.47 0.89
C ASP A 63 -6.18 -8.21 0.20
N SER A 64 -4.98 -7.62 0.27
CA SER A 64 -3.79 -8.18 -0.36
C SER A 64 -3.45 -9.60 0.15
N LYS A 65 -3.84 -9.94 1.37
CA LYS A 65 -3.70 -11.29 1.97
C LYS A 65 -4.63 -12.31 1.32
N LYS A 66 -5.81 -11.89 0.83
CA LYS A 66 -6.75 -12.76 0.11
C LYS A 66 -6.34 -12.98 -1.35
N LEU A 67 -5.58 -12.04 -1.93
CA LEU A 67 -5.16 -12.10 -3.32
C LEU A 67 -3.83 -12.83 -3.54
N LYS A 68 -2.94 -12.87 -2.54
CA LYS A 68 -1.67 -13.61 -2.58
C LYS A 68 -1.84 -15.05 -2.08
N SER A 69 -1.49 -16.06 -2.89
CA SER A 69 -1.69 -17.51 -2.56
C SER A 69 -0.53 -18.19 -1.84
N GLY A 70 0.62 -17.53 -1.73
CA GLY A 70 1.86 -18.17 -1.28
C GLY A 70 3.02 -17.20 -1.39
N SER A 71 4.26 -17.66 -1.22
CA SER A 71 5.46 -16.79 -1.19
C SER A 71 6.31 -16.83 -2.46
N THR A 72 5.80 -17.43 -3.54
CA THR A 72 6.52 -17.50 -4.82
C THR A 72 6.20 -16.28 -5.70
N PRO A 73 7.05 -15.95 -6.68
CA PRO A 73 6.78 -14.88 -7.65
C PRO A 73 5.41 -15.04 -8.36
N LYS A 74 5.02 -16.28 -8.70
CA LYS A 74 3.72 -16.59 -9.33
C LYS A 74 2.53 -16.23 -8.44
N ASP A 75 2.72 -16.18 -7.12
CA ASP A 75 1.66 -15.80 -6.18
C ASP A 75 1.33 -14.29 -6.22
N LEU A 76 2.14 -13.49 -6.93
CA LEU A 76 1.87 -12.08 -7.19
C LEU A 76 0.84 -11.84 -8.29
N PHE A 77 0.48 -12.87 -9.09
CA PHE A 77 -0.45 -12.73 -10.22
C PHE A 77 -1.72 -11.94 -9.91
N GLY A 78 -2.35 -12.22 -8.76
CA GLY A 78 -3.57 -11.50 -8.35
C GLY A 78 -3.34 -10.03 -8.02
N LEU A 79 -2.22 -9.72 -7.34
CA LEU A 79 -1.85 -8.35 -6.98
C LEU A 79 -1.41 -7.57 -8.21
N GLU A 80 -0.50 -8.13 -8.99
CA GLU A 80 0.12 -7.52 -10.16
C GLU A 80 -0.94 -7.13 -11.21
N ARG A 81 -1.92 -8.00 -11.48
CA ARG A 81 -3.02 -7.68 -12.42
C ARG A 81 -3.78 -6.41 -12.05
N GLY A 82 -4.17 -6.28 -10.79
CA GLY A 82 -4.95 -5.12 -10.35
C GLY A 82 -4.08 -3.87 -10.23
N VAL A 83 -2.90 -3.99 -9.63
CA VAL A 83 -1.97 -2.87 -9.45
C VAL A 83 -1.56 -2.28 -10.80
N PHE A 84 -1.12 -3.12 -11.76
CA PHE A 84 -0.71 -2.62 -13.07
C PHE A 84 -1.87 -2.02 -13.85
N ALA A 85 -3.07 -2.61 -13.79
CA ALA A 85 -4.21 -2.04 -14.49
C ALA A 85 -4.53 -0.60 -14.02
N PHE A 86 -4.49 -0.34 -12.71
CA PHE A 86 -4.72 1.01 -12.18
C PHE A 86 -3.51 1.95 -12.33
N LEU A 87 -2.27 1.46 -12.25
CA LEU A 87 -1.12 2.28 -12.64
C LEU A 87 -1.20 2.65 -14.12
N ASP A 88 -1.75 1.76 -14.94
CA ASP A 88 -2.07 1.99 -16.33
C ASP A 88 -3.31 2.87 -16.59
N SER A 89 -3.98 3.38 -15.56
CA SER A 89 -5.00 4.42 -15.76
C SER A 89 -4.49 5.82 -15.44
N LEU A 90 -3.30 5.94 -14.85
CA LEU A 90 -2.69 7.23 -14.55
C LEU A 90 -2.25 7.98 -15.83
N HIS A 91 -2.41 9.31 -15.81
CA HIS A 91 -2.02 10.19 -16.91
C HIS A 91 -0.49 10.22 -17.13
N ASN A 92 -0.05 10.40 -18.39
CA ASN A 92 1.36 10.60 -18.79
C ASN A 92 2.35 9.50 -18.35
N ARG A 93 1.88 8.25 -18.22
CA ARG A 93 2.74 7.15 -17.79
C ARG A 93 3.71 6.66 -18.88
N LYS A 94 4.80 6.05 -18.43
CA LYS A 94 5.74 5.28 -19.24
C LYS A 94 5.51 3.77 -18.99
N PRO A 95 5.94 2.89 -19.91
CA PRO A 95 6.03 1.46 -19.62
C PRO A 95 6.79 1.20 -18.33
N ILE A 96 6.39 0.16 -17.60
CA ILE A 96 7.03 -0.28 -16.35
C ILE A 96 7.71 -1.62 -16.66
N ASP A 97 8.95 -1.54 -17.11
CA ASP A 97 9.71 -2.72 -17.58
C ASP A 97 10.44 -3.42 -16.42
N ASP A 98 10.70 -2.70 -15.33
CA ASP A 98 11.32 -3.25 -14.14
C ASP A 98 10.83 -2.61 -12.83
N ASP A 99 11.27 -3.19 -11.71
CA ASP A 99 10.93 -2.73 -10.38
C ASP A 99 11.52 -1.35 -10.02
N LYS A 100 12.59 -0.86 -10.68
CA LYS A 100 13.05 0.53 -10.48
C LYS A 100 12.07 1.53 -11.07
N ASP A 101 11.56 1.28 -12.27
CA ASP A 101 10.54 2.11 -12.88
C ASP A 101 9.27 2.13 -12.04
N PHE A 102 8.86 0.95 -11.54
CA PHE A 102 7.75 0.83 -10.61
C PHE A 102 7.98 1.66 -9.34
N PHE A 103 9.11 1.50 -8.66
CA PHE A 103 9.42 2.21 -7.41
C PHE A 103 9.44 3.72 -7.62
N LYS A 104 9.99 4.20 -8.74
CA LYS A 104 9.98 5.61 -9.12
C LYS A 104 8.55 6.13 -9.33
N LEU A 105 7.71 5.36 -10.02
CA LEU A 105 6.32 5.73 -10.30
C LEU A 105 5.51 5.88 -9.01
N VAL A 106 5.63 4.91 -8.09
CA VAL A 106 4.88 4.93 -6.82
C VAL A 106 5.56 5.74 -5.71
N GLY A 107 6.69 6.40 -5.98
CA GLY A 107 7.42 7.20 -5.00
C GLY A 107 8.08 6.38 -3.87
N SER A 108 8.35 5.10 -4.08
CA SER A 108 9.01 4.24 -3.09
C SER A 108 10.53 4.31 -3.23
N VAL A 109 11.23 4.65 -2.14
CA VAL A 109 12.70 4.71 -2.14
C VAL A 109 13.31 3.31 -2.03
N VAL A 110 14.27 2.99 -2.89
CA VAL A 110 15.09 1.78 -2.77
C VAL A 110 16.25 2.09 -1.82
N PRO A 111 16.42 1.34 -0.71
CA PRO A 111 17.53 1.58 0.21
C PRO A 111 18.87 1.23 -0.42
N ASP A 112 19.90 1.95 -0.02
CA ASP A 112 21.29 1.72 -0.44
C ASP A 112 21.92 0.60 0.39
N GLU A 113 21.46 -0.64 0.16
CA GLU A 113 21.99 -1.84 0.81
C GLU A 113 22.23 -2.93 -0.23
N PRO A 114 23.27 -3.78 -0.10
CA PRO A 114 23.66 -4.73 -1.15
C PRO A 114 22.56 -5.71 -1.59
N TRP A 115 21.65 -6.05 -0.67
CA TRP A 115 20.54 -6.96 -0.97
C TRP A 115 19.37 -6.30 -1.70
N PHE A 116 19.44 -5.00 -1.97
CA PHE A 116 18.54 -4.29 -2.86
C PHE A 116 19.19 -3.93 -4.20
N ASP A 117 20.43 -4.36 -4.47
CA ASP A 117 21.07 -4.14 -5.75
C ASP A 117 20.40 -4.90 -6.90
N GLY A 118 20.61 -4.39 -8.12
CA GLY A 118 20.05 -4.95 -9.35
C GLY A 118 18.61 -4.50 -9.63
N THR A 119 17.93 -5.27 -10.50
CA THR A 119 16.55 -5.04 -10.94
C THR A 119 15.78 -6.35 -11.01
N THR A 120 14.45 -6.26 -11.02
CA THR A 120 13.54 -7.36 -11.31
C THR A 120 12.72 -6.95 -12.51
N SER A 121 12.83 -7.69 -13.62
CA SER A 121 11.97 -7.46 -14.79
C SER A 121 10.51 -7.60 -14.38
N LEU A 122 9.69 -6.67 -14.86
CA LEU A 122 8.26 -6.64 -14.68
C LEU A 122 7.55 -6.78 -16.03
N PRO A 123 6.36 -7.38 -16.07
CA PRO A 123 5.65 -8.06 -14.97
C PRO A 123 6.33 -9.36 -14.51
N VAL A 124 6.17 -9.72 -13.24
CA VAL A 124 6.75 -10.94 -12.63
C VAL A 124 5.94 -12.19 -12.95
N ALA A 125 4.62 -12.08 -12.91
CA ALA A 125 3.70 -13.22 -12.89
C ALA A 125 2.62 -13.15 -13.99
N VAL A 126 2.32 -11.97 -14.51
CA VAL A 126 1.26 -11.74 -15.50
C VAL A 126 1.87 -11.56 -16.88
N ASP A 127 1.21 -12.08 -17.91
CA ASP A 127 1.60 -11.81 -19.31
C ASP A 127 1.29 -10.35 -19.71
N GLU A 128 2.22 -9.72 -20.43
CA GLU A 128 2.09 -8.32 -20.88
C GLU A 128 0.85 -8.07 -21.76
N LYS A 129 0.48 -9.02 -22.62
CA LYS A 129 -0.71 -8.89 -23.47
C LYS A 129 -1.97 -8.96 -22.60
N GLU A 130 -1.99 -9.83 -21.60
CA GLU A 130 -3.08 -9.88 -20.63
C GLU A 130 -3.20 -8.56 -19.85
N LEU A 131 -2.09 -7.98 -19.39
CA LEU A 131 -2.11 -6.68 -18.72
C LEU A 131 -2.68 -5.58 -19.61
N ARG A 132 -2.21 -5.45 -20.85
CA ARG A 132 -2.71 -4.45 -21.80
C ARG A 132 -4.21 -4.56 -22.04
N ILE A 133 -4.75 -5.78 -22.14
CA ILE A 133 -6.19 -6.02 -22.26
C ILE A 133 -6.93 -5.55 -21.01
N ASN A 134 -6.42 -5.89 -19.82
CA ASN A 134 -7.05 -5.50 -18.55
C ASN A 134 -7.04 -3.98 -18.37
N SER A 135 -5.92 -3.31 -18.65
CA SER A 135 -5.77 -1.86 -18.56
C SER A 135 -6.72 -1.14 -19.52
N THR A 136 -6.84 -1.63 -20.76
CA THR A 136 -7.78 -1.05 -21.75
C THR A 136 -9.24 -1.19 -21.28
N ARG A 137 -9.61 -2.36 -20.76
CA ARG A 137 -10.96 -2.59 -20.22
C ARG A 137 -11.24 -1.74 -18.99
N LEU A 138 -10.25 -1.55 -18.12
CA LEU A 138 -10.38 -0.71 -16.94
C LEU A 138 -10.55 0.76 -17.32
N ASN A 139 -9.74 1.29 -18.23
CA ASN A 139 -9.83 2.69 -18.68
C ASN A 139 -11.21 2.99 -19.26
N ARG A 140 -11.74 2.10 -20.12
CA ARG A 140 -13.12 2.24 -20.63
C ARG A 140 -14.17 2.22 -19.51
N ALA A 141 -14.01 1.38 -18.49
CA ALA A 141 -14.95 1.34 -17.37
C ALA A 141 -14.89 2.61 -16.51
N LEU A 142 -13.68 3.13 -16.26
CA LEU A 142 -13.44 4.41 -15.57
C LEU A 142 -14.11 5.57 -16.32
N GLU A 143 -13.88 5.66 -17.65
CA GLU A 143 -14.51 6.65 -18.53
C GLU A 143 -16.05 6.54 -18.50
N ASN A 144 -16.61 5.35 -18.67
CA ASN A 144 -18.06 5.14 -18.68
C ASN A 144 -18.76 5.45 -17.34
N THR A 145 -18.00 5.54 -16.25
CA THR A 145 -18.52 5.79 -14.91
C THR A 145 -18.17 7.18 -14.39
N ASN A 146 -17.47 8.01 -15.19
CA ASN A 146 -16.96 9.32 -14.77
C ASN A 146 -16.10 9.24 -13.48
N ILE A 147 -15.30 8.16 -13.38
CA ILE A 147 -14.38 7.91 -12.27
C ILE A 147 -12.94 8.02 -12.79
N THR A 148 -12.13 8.83 -12.13
CA THR A 148 -10.69 8.95 -12.39
C THR A 148 -9.90 8.30 -11.27
N CYS A 149 -8.94 7.43 -11.58
CA CYS A 149 -7.89 7.06 -10.64
C CYS A 149 -6.79 8.11 -10.76
N ASP A 150 -6.70 9.00 -9.77
CA ASP A 150 -5.90 10.22 -9.92
C ASP A 150 -4.51 10.10 -9.27
N TRP A 151 -4.39 9.29 -8.22
CA TRP A 151 -3.13 9.12 -7.53
C TRP A 151 -2.97 7.75 -6.89
N LEU A 152 -1.81 7.14 -7.10
CA LEU A 152 -1.38 5.90 -6.47
C LEU A 152 0.06 6.08 -5.98
N THR A 153 0.34 5.69 -4.75
CA THR A 153 1.68 5.81 -4.16
C THR A 153 1.94 4.73 -3.13
N CYS A 154 3.22 4.53 -2.79
CA CYS A 154 3.63 3.72 -1.66
C CYS A 154 4.90 4.27 -1.03
N GLU A 155 4.76 4.80 0.19
CA GLU A 155 5.91 5.12 1.03
C GLU A 155 6.42 3.82 1.67
N SER A 156 7.73 3.62 1.72
CA SER A 156 8.32 2.44 2.33
C SER A 156 9.45 2.82 3.28
N ILE A 157 9.40 2.27 4.49
CA ILE A 157 10.41 2.42 5.52
C ILE A 157 11.24 1.14 5.57
N ASP A 158 12.51 1.25 5.24
CA ASP A 158 13.46 0.14 5.37
C ASP A 158 13.76 -0.19 6.83
N VAL A 159 14.54 -1.26 7.05
CA VAL A 159 14.78 -1.79 8.39
C VAL A 159 15.62 -0.85 9.24
N ARG A 160 16.60 -0.15 8.66
CA ARG A 160 17.44 0.81 9.40
C ARG A 160 16.56 1.94 9.93
N MET A 161 15.83 2.61 9.05
CA MET A 161 14.96 3.72 9.45
C MET A 161 13.82 3.24 10.37
N TYR A 162 13.32 2.02 10.17
CA TYR A 162 12.34 1.42 11.08
C TYR A 162 12.91 1.27 12.49
N ASN A 163 14.12 0.73 12.63
CA ASN A 163 14.76 0.50 13.92
C ASN A 163 15.11 1.82 14.61
N GLU A 164 15.64 2.79 13.87
CA GLU A 164 15.92 4.14 14.35
C GLU A 164 14.64 4.80 14.90
N ARG A 165 13.55 4.81 14.13
CA ARG A 165 12.30 5.48 14.55
C ARG A 165 11.59 4.74 15.69
N THR A 166 11.66 3.41 15.71
CA THR A 166 11.02 2.62 16.78
C THR A 166 11.82 2.57 18.08
N SER A 167 13.06 3.07 18.09
CA SER A 167 13.83 3.26 19.33
C SER A 167 13.24 4.34 20.24
N VAL A 168 12.51 5.30 19.68
CA VAL A 168 11.91 6.44 20.39
C VAL A 168 10.38 6.52 20.27
N ALA A 169 9.76 5.65 19.47
CA ALA A 169 8.32 5.66 19.24
C ALA A 169 7.76 4.24 19.08
N THR A 170 6.46 4.07 19.32
CA THR A 170 5.80 2.77 19.08
C THR A 170 5.66 2.49 17.59
N LYS A 171 5.56 1.21 17.22
CA LYS A 171 5.26 0.77 15.82
C LYS A 171 3.97 1.39 15.28
N ALA A 172 2.95 1.51 16.14
CA ALA A 172 1.69 2.12 15.78
C ALA A 172 1.84 3.62 15.49
N ALA A 173 2.66 4.34 16.27
CA ALA A 173 2.98 5.74 16.03
C ALA A 173 3.77 5.94 14.72
N LEU A 174 4.74 5.05 14.43
CA LEU A 174 5.45 5.06 13.15
C LEU A 174 4.48 4.87 11.98
N ASN A 175 3.65 3.83 11.98
CA ASN A 175 2.68 3.57 10.92
C ASN A 175 1.70 4.74 10.74
N PHE A 176 1.19 5.27 11.86
CA PHE A 176 0.33 6.45 11.86
C PHE A 176 1.01 7.66 11.21
N SER A 177 2.28 7.95 11.56
CA SER A 177 3.00 9.10 10.99
C SER A 177 3.12 9.02 9.46
N ILE A 178 3.38 7.82 8.92
CA ILE A 178 3.48 7.59 7.48
C ILE A 178 2.11 7.74 6.81
N ALA A 179 1.04 7.18 7.40
CA ALA A 179 -0.31 7.38 6.90
C ALA A 179 -0.69 8.88 6.88
N MET A 180 -0.27 9.66 7.89
CA MET A 180 -0.53 11.10 7.92
C MET A 180 0.28 11.88 6.88
N ASN A 181 1.45 11.41 6.44
CA ASN A 181 2.16 11.99 5.30
C ASN A 181 1.32 11.88 4.01
N HIS A 182 0.65 10.74 3.80
CA HIS A 182 -0.27 10.57 2.68
C HIS A 182 -1.48 11.48 2.80
N VAL A 183 -2.08 11.59 4.00
CA VAL A 183 -3.18 12.54 4.25
C VAL A 183 -2.75 13.98 3.92
N ASN A 184 -1.58 14.41 4.38
CA ASN A 184 -1.04 15.73 4.10
C ASN A 184 -0.81 15.96 2.59
N THR A 185 -0.39 14.93 1.86
CA THR A 185 -0.22 15.00 0.40
C THR A 185 -1.57 15.12 -0.31
N ILE A 186 -2.57 14.37 0.13
CA ILE A 186 -3.95 14.47 -0.37
C ILE A 186 -4.52 15.87 -0.11
N MET A 187 -4.36 16.42 1.09
CA MET A 187 -4.79 17.79 1.41
C MET A 187 -4.19 18.83 0.47
N LYS A 188 -2.88 18.70 0.16
CA LYS A 188 -2.19 19.61 -0.75
C LYS A 188 -2.65 19.46 -2.20
N ARG A 189 -3.00 18.25 -2.62
CA ARG A 189 -3.47 17.95 -3.97
C ARG A 189 -4.88 18.49 -4.22
N TYR A 190 -5.71 18.53 -3.18
CA TYR A 190 -7.11 18.97 -3.27
C TYR A 190 -7.41 20.11 -2.27
N PRO A 191 -6.81 21.29 -2.46
CA PRO A 191 -6.91 22.38 -1.49
C PRO A 191 -8.32 22.97 -1.36
N THR A 192 -9.15 22.83 -2.41
CA THR A 192 -10.49 23.41 -2.50
C THR A 192 -11.62 22.38 -2.43
N GLN A 193 -11.31 21.09 -2.49
CA GLN A 193 -12.30 20.02 -2.35
C GLN A 193 -12.36 19.53 -0.90
N HIS A 194 -13.32 18.64 -0.63
CA HIS A 194 -13.45 17.95 0.66
C HIS A 194 -13.14 16.45 0.55
N PRO A 195 -11.86 16.03 0.48
CA PRO A 195 -11.50 14.62 0.46
C PRO A 195 -12.09 13.80 1.60
N ARG A 196 -12.58 12.60 1.26
CA ARG A 196 -12.95 11.55 2.22
C ARG A 196 -11.89 10.45 2.19
N ILE A 197 -11.15 10.33 3.29
CA ILE A 197 -9.99 9.44 3.39
C ILE A 197 -10.32 8.30 4.36
N MET A 198 -10.35 7.08 3.85
CA MET A 198 -10.54 5.86 4.63
C MET A 198 -9.18 5.26 4.97
N ILE A 199 -8.98 4.87 6.22
CA ILE A 199 -7.72 4.31 6.71
C ILE A 199 -8.04 3.06 7.52
N ASP A 200 -7.34 1.95 7.27
CA ASP A 200 -7.49 0.76 8.11
C ASP A 200 -6.97 1.03 9.53
N ARG A 201 -7.70 0.52 10.51
CA ARG A 201 -7.43 0.88 11.90
C ARG A 201 -6.08 0.34 12.38
N HIS A 202 -5.20 1.22 12.84
CA HIS A 202 -3.89 0.85 13.37
C HIS A 202 -4.00 0.21 14.77
N GLY A 203 -4.18 -1.11 14.81
CA GLY A 203 -4.23 -1.89 16.04
C GLY A 203 -5.46 -1.60 16.92
N GLY A 204 -5.23 -1.50 18.23
CA GLY A 204 -6.29 -1.33 19.24
C GLY A 204 -6.85 0.09 19.38
N ARG A 205 -6.28 1.08 18.67
CA ARG A 205 -6.61 2.49 18.85
C ARG A 205 -8.00 2.80 18.27
N SER A 206 -8.85 3.43 19.08
CA SER A 206 -10.22 3.84 18.74
C SER A 206 -10.47 5.35 18.86
N ARG A 207 -9.46 6.11 19.28
CA ARG A 207 -9.52 7.58 19.38
C ARG A 207 -8.24 8.17 18.83
N TYR A 208 -8.37 9.08 17.87
CA TYR A 208 -7.27 9.67 17.11
C TYR A 208 -7.25 11.20 17.20
N ARG A 209 -8.25 11.85 17.80
CA ARG A 209 -8.36 13.33 17.86
C ARG A 209 -7.04 14.00 18.30
N ASN A 210 -6.44 13.51 19.38
CA ASN A 210 -5.22 14.11 19.92
C ASN A 210 -4.01 13.89 19.01
N ASP A 211 -3.86 12.69 18.43
CA ASP A 211 -2.79 12.41 17.47
C ASP A 211 -2.94 13.28 16.21
N LEU A 212 -4.17 13.44 15.72
CA LEU A 212 -4.47 14.32 14.59
C LEU A 212 -4.16 15.78 14.92
N GLN A 213 -4.47 16.24 16.14
CA GLN A 213 -4.11 17.60 16.58
C GLN A 213 -2.59 17.78 16.66
N LEU A 214 -1.82 16.76 17.04
CA LEU A 214 -0.36 16.83 17.00
C LEU A 214 0.18 16.96 15.57
N CYS A 215 -0.43 16.28 14.60
CA CYS A 215 -0.06 16.41 13.18
C CYS A 215 -0.43 17.77 12.59
N TRP A 216 -1.57 18.34 12.99
CA TRP A 216 -2.03 19.66 12.55
C TRP A 216 -2.50 20.50 13.74
N PRO A 217 -1.56 21.16 14.45
CA PRO A 217 -1.87 21.93 15.68
C PRO A 217 -2.92 23.01 15.48
N GLU A 218 -2.91 23.65 14.31
CA GLU A 218 -3.82 24.75 13.94
C GLU A 218 -5.15 24.28 13.33
N ALA A 219 -5.35 22.96 13.16
CA ALA A 219 -6.59 22.46 12.57
C ALA A 219 -7.73 22.46 13.58
N GLU A 220 -8.91 22.89 13.12
CA GLU A 220 -10.15 22.67 13.85
C GLU A 220 -10.60 21.23 13.59
N ILE A 221 -10.67 20.42 14.66
CA ILE A 221 -11.01 19.00 14.57
C ILE A 221 -12.35 18.74 15.23
N GLN A 222 -13.35 18.43 14.41
CA GLN A 222 -14.66 17.96 14.86
C GLN A 222 -14.68 16.42 14.89
N ILE A 223 -15.04 15.85 16.04
CA ILE A 223 -15.36 14.43 16.14
C ILE A 223 -16.75 14.22 15.56
N LEU A 224 -16.85 13.47 14.47
CA LEU A 224 -18.14 13.11 13.87
C LEU A 224 -18.69 11.80 14.46
N CYS A 225 -17.82 10.85 14.78
CA CYS A 225 -18.18 9.57 15.38
C CYS A 225 -16.95 8.92 16.04
N GLU A 226 -17.12 8.29 17.19
CA GLU A 226 -16.15 7.39 17.81
C GLU A 226 -16.90 6.21 18.45
N ASP A 227 -16.87 5.06 17.80
CA ASP A 227 -17.47 3.82 18.32
C ASP A 227 -16.53 2.61 18.14
N SER A 228 -17.06 1.42 18.37
CA SER A 228 -16.27 0.18 18.25
C SER A 228 -15.93 -0.19 16.80
N ALA A 229 -16.72 0.28 15.82
CA ALA A 229 -16.55 -0.01 14.41
C ALA A 229 -15.62 1.00 13.73
N MET A 230 -15.78 2.30 14.02
CA MET A 230 -15.02 3.37 13.38
C MET A 230 -14.79 4.63 14.24
N SER A 231 -13.80 5.40 13.84
CA SER A 231 -13.51 6.74 14.36
C SER A 231 -13.44 7.72 13.18
N ARG A 232 -14.31 8.73 13.17
CA ARG A 232 -14.43 9.68 12.05
C ARG A 232 -14.27 11.11 12.54
N TYR A 233 -13.42 11.85 11.84
CA TYR A 233 -13.07 13.23 12.16
C TYR A 233 -13.20 14.10 10.91
N ARG A 234 -13.76 15.30 11.08
CA ARG A 234 -13.66 16.37 10.10
C ARG A 234 -12.59 17.33 10.57
N LEU A 235 -11.61 17.60 9.71
CA LEU A 235 -10.56 18.56 9.96
C LEU A 235 -10.76 19.73 9.00
N GLN A 236 -10.65 20.94 9.55
CA GLN A 236 -10.62 22.17 8.78
C GLN A 236 -9.28 22.88 9.03
N ARG A 237 -8.63 23.30 7.94
CA ARG A 237 -7.41 24.11 7.98
C ARG A 237 -7.54 25.27 7.00
N GLY A 238 -7.88 26.45 7.52
CA GLY A 238 -8.28 27.59 6.69
C GLY A 238 -9.53 27.23 5.89
N ASN A 239 -9.42 27.27 4.56
CA ASN A 239 -10.50 26.92 3.64
C ASN A 239 -10.49 25.45 3.18
N SER A 240 -9.48 24.66 3.59
CA SER A 240 -9.37 23.24 3.21
C SER A 240 -10.09 22.36 4.23
N PHE A 241 -10.88 21.41 3.73
CA PHE A 241 -11.63 20.46 4.54
C PHE A 241 -11.24 19.03 4.18
N ILE A 242 -11.06 18.17 5.19
CA ILE A 242 -10.95 16.72 4.98
C ILE A 242 -11.81 15.96 5.97
N THR A 243 -12.28 14.79 5.57
CA THR A 243 -12.88 13.81 6.48
C THR A 243 -11.99 12.59 6.52
N ILE A 244 -11.46 12.26 7.70
CA ILE A 244 -10.66 11.06 7.93
C ILE A 244 -11.51 10.05 8.69
N THR A 245 -11.61 8.83 8.19
CA THR A 245 -12.27 7.71 8.86
C THR A 245 -11.27 6.59 9.09
N PHE A 246 -11.07 6.23 10.35
CA PHE A 246 -10.36 5.02 10.76
C PHE A 246 -11.40 3.93 10.99
N GLU A 247 -11.34 2.85 10.22
CA GLU A 247 -12.32 1.78 10.30
C GLU A 247 -11.63 0.41 10.24
N SER A 248 -12.11 -0.55 11.02
CA SER A 248 -11.54 -1.91 10.97
C SER A 248 -12.03 -2.66 9.73
N LYS A 249 -11.13 -3.37 9.04
CA LYS A 249 -11.41 -4.11 7.80
C LYS A 249 -11.97 -3.18 6.72
N SER A 250 -11.40 -1.98 6.66
CA SER A 250 -11.83 -0.95 5.72
C SER A 250 -11.53 -1.34 4.27
N ASP A 251 -10.53 -2.19 4.05
CA ASP A 251 -10.21 -2.83 2.76
C ASP A 251 -11.33 -3.74 2.21
N GLU A 252 -12.16 -4.31 3.08
CA GLU A 252 -13.33 -5.10 2.66
C GLU A 252 -14.53 -4.21 2.26
N LYS A 253 -14.52 -2.94 2.69
CA LYS A 253 -15.64 -1.99 2.59
C LYS A 253 -15.42 -0.86 1.61
N HIS A 254 -14.16 -0.48 1.39
CA HIS A 254 -13.77 0.68 0.59
C HIS A 254 -12.68 0.26 -0.39
N MET A 255 -13.03 0.20 -1.68
CA MET A 255 -12.12 -0.22 -2.74
C MET A 255 -10.79 0.57 -2.79
N PRO A 256 -10.74 1.89 -2.49
CA PRO A 256 -9.47 2.60 -2.43
C PRO A 256 -8.52 2.04 -1.36
N VAL A 257 -9.04 1.58 -0.22
CA VAL A 257 -8.21 0.97 0.83
C VAL A 257 -7.68 -0.38 0.34
N ALA A 258 -8.51 -1.20 -0.30
CA ALA A 258 -8.07 -2.45 -0.90
C ALA A 258 -6.94 -2.24 -1.92
N LEU A 259 -7.06 -1.24 -2.80
CA LEU A 259 -6.03 -0.94 -3.79
C LEU A 259 -4.75 -0.41 -3.13
N ALA A 260 -4.86 0.43 -2.10
CA ALA A 260 -3.72 0.88 -1.31
C ALA A 260 -2.98 -0.32 -0.65
N SER A 261 -3.73 -1.27 -0.07
CA SER A 261 -3.19 -2.52 0.48
C SER A 261 -2.43 -3.33 -0.57
N MET A 262 -3.00 -3.45 -1.77
CA MET A 262 -2.42 -4.19 -2.87
C MET A 262 -1.09 -3.57 -3.33
N ILE A 263 -1.03 -2.24 -3.49
CA ILE A 263 0.20 -1.55 -3.91
C ILE A 263 1.26 -1.65 -2.81
N ALA A 264 0.89 -1.46 -1.54
CA ALA A 264 1.80 -1.61 -0.41
C ALA A 264 2.40 -3.02 -0.37
N LYS A 265 1.54 -4.04 -0.55
CA LYS A 265 1.95 -5.43 -0.56
C LYS A 265 2.86 -5.72 -1.74
N TYR A 266 2.47 -5.35 -2.95
CA TYR A 266 3.26 -5.59 -4.16
C TYR A 266 4.64 -4.93 -4.07
N THR A 267 4.70 -3.65 -3.65
CA THR A 267 5.95 -2.93 -3.39
C THR A 267 6.86 -3.69 -2.41
N ARG A 268 6.30 -4.15 -1.30
CA ARG A 268 7.04 -4.95 -0.31
C ARG A 268 7.58 -6.23 -0.92
N GLU A 269 6.78 -6.95 -1.69
CA GLU A 269 7.17 -8.25 -2.26
C GLU A 269 8.27 -8.11 -3.32
N LEU A 270 8.26 -7.05 -4.15
CA LEU A 270 9.37 -6.76 -5.06
C LEU A 270 10.70 -6.55 -4.30
N LYS A 271 10.65 -5.83 -3.18
CA LYS A 271 11.83 -5.65 -2.30
C LYS A 271 12.26 -6.97 -1.64
N MET A 272 11.31 -7.81 -1.25
CA MET A 272 11.61 -9.15 -0.75
C MET A 272 12.20 -10.07 -1.83
N ILE A 273 11.82 -9.92 -3.10
CA ILE A 273 12.43 -10.67 -4.21
C ILE A 273 13.91 -10.31 -4.33
N ARG A 274 14.27 -9.02 -4.30
CA ARG A 274 15.67 -8.59 -4.32
C ARG A 274 16.45 -9.14 -3.12
N LEU A 275 15.89 -9.01 -1.92
CA LEU A 275 16.52 -9.54 -0.70
C LEU A 275 16.80 -11.03 -0.81
N ASN A 276 15.79 -11.82 -1.18
CA ASN A 276 15.95 -13.26 -1.33
C ASN A 276 16.94 -13.62 -2.45
N ARG A 277 16.96 -12.88 -3.56
CA ARG A 277 17.91 -13.11 -4.66
C ARG A 277 19.35 -12.92 -4.20
N TYR A 278 19.64 -11.84 -3.48
CA TYR A 278 20.99 -11.57 -2.98
C TYR A 278 21.51 -12.72 -2.10
N PHE A 279 20.75 -13.11 -1.08
CA PHE A 279 21.21 -14.16 -0.16
C PHE A 279 21.27 -15.54 -0.82
N ARG A 280 20.39 -15.83 -1.78
CA ARG A 280 20.44 -17.10 -2.54
C ARG A 280 21.61 -17.18 -3.51
N ASN A 281 22.07 -16.05 -4.04
CA ASN A 281 23.28 -16.04 -4.87
C ASN A 281 24.53 -16.38 -4.04
N GLU A 282 24.54 -16.02 -2.76
CA GLU A 282 25.62 -16.34 -1.82
C GLU A 282 25.47 -17.74 -1.19
N LEU A 283 24.24 -18.20 -1.00
CA LEU A 283 23.88 -19.49 -0.40
C LEU A 283 22.83 -20.19 -1.30
N PRO A 284 23.24 -20.98 -2.31
CA PRO A 284 22.33 -21.55 -3.31
C PRO A 284 21.17 -22.38 -2.76
N ASP A 285 21.40 -23.12 -1.67
CA ASP A 285 20.39 -23.99 -1.02
C ASP A 285 19.45 -23.25 -0.06
N LEU A 286 19.68 -21.94 0.16
CA LEU A 286 18.89 -21.11 1.06
C LEU A 286 17.44 -21.02 0.57
N GLN A 287 16.51 -21.46 1.43
CA GLN A 287 15.10 -21.31 1.14
C GLN A 287 14.66 -19.85 1.36
N PRO A 288 13.84 -19.28 0.46
CA PRO A 288 13.41 -17.89 0.59
C PRO A 288 12.58 -17.63 1.85
N THR A 289 12.53 -16.38 2.29
CA THR A 289 11.71 -15.91 3.41
C THR A 289 10.65 -14.91 2.94
N ALA A 290 9.45 -15.04 3.51
CA ALA A 290 8.42 -14.01 3.47
C ALA A 290 8.69 -12.91 4.51
N GLY A 291 9.54 -13.20 5.49
CA GLY A 291 10.04 -12.31 6.51
C GLY A 291 9.25 -12.34 7.82
N TYR A 292 8.23 -13.18 7.96
CA TYR A 292 7.44 -13.27 9.19
C TYR A 292 8.24 -13.98 10.30
N VAL A 293 7.78 -13.90 11.54
CA VAL A 293 8.59 -14.30 12.71
C VAL A 293 9.11 -15.74 12.61
N LYS A 294 8.25 -16.69 12.22
CA LYS A 294 8.63 -18.11 12.18
C LYS A 294 9.62 -18.41 11.04
N ASP A 295 9.32 -18.00 9.81
CA ASP A 295 10.19 -18.27 8.67
C ASP A 295 11.43 -17.36 8.65
N GLY A 296 11.31 -16.14 9.16
CA GLY A 296 12.39 -15.19 9.33
C GLY A 296 13.43 -15.66 10.34
N ARG A 297 13.05 -16.24 11.48
CA ARG A 297 14.03 -16.83 12.43
C ARG A 297 14.83 -17.97 11.80
N ARG A 298 14.19 -18.81 10.99
CA ARG A 298 14.86 -19.85 10.21
C ARG A 298 15.87 -19.21 9.24
N PHE A 299 15.41 -18.28 8.42
CA PHE A 299 16.24 -17.59 7.44
C PHE A 299 17.44 -16.89 8.09
N LEU A 300 17.22 -16.18 9.20
CA LEU A 300 18.27 -15.50 9.95
C LEU A 300 19.36 -16.47 10.40
N LYS A 301 18.98 -17.62 10.97
CA LYS A 301 19.92 -18.66 11.43
C LYS A 301 20.78 -19.19 10.28
N GLU A 302 20.19 -19.35 9.09
CA GLU A 302 20.89 -19.84 7.90
C GLU A 302 21.87 -18.80 7.32
N ILE A 303 21.54 -17.50 7.35
CA ILE A 303 22.41 -16.44 6.82
C ILE A 303 23.44 -15.89 7.82
N GLU A 304 23.29 -16.17 9.12
CA GLU A 304 24.14 -15.61 10.18
C GLU A 304 25.65 -15.83 9.95
N PRO A 305 26.13 -17.01 9.51
CA PRO A 305 27.54 -17.20 9.17
C PRO A 305 28.02 -16.29 8.04
N LEU A 306 27.15 -16.01 7.05
CA LEU A 306 27.45 -15.10 5.95
C LEU A 306 27.51 -13.64 6.42
N LEU A 307 26.60 -13.23 7.32
CA LEU A 307 26.61 -11.89 7.90
C LEU A 307 27.93 -11.63 8.63
N ALA A 308 28.38 -12.59 9.44
CA ALA A 308 29.66 -12.50 10.15
C ALA A 308 30.85 -12.43 9.17
N LYS A 309 30.87 -13.29 8.15
CA LYS A 309 31.94 -13.32 7.14
C LYS A 309 32.06 -12.01 6.35
N LYS A 310 30.93 -11.37 6.03
CA LYS A 310 30.89 -10.12 5.24
C LYS A 310 30.85 -8.85 6.09
N GLY A 311 30.84 -8.95 7.42
CA GLY A 311 30.72 -7.79 8.31
C GLY A 311 29.40 -7.04 8.17
N ILE A 312 28.31 -7.72 7.77
CA ILE A 312 27.00 -7.10 7.60
C ILE A 312 26.36 -6.89 8.98
N ASN A 313 26.01 -5.65 9.31
CA ASN A 313 25.28 -5.36 10.53
C ASN A 313 23.84 -5.92 10.45
N ARG A 314 23.52 -6.84 11.37
CA ARG A 314 22.20 -7.47 11.51
C ARG A 314 21.07 -6.45 11.66
N GLU A 315 21.31 -5.31 12.30
CA GLU A 315 20.29 -4.27 12.52
C GLU A 315 19.82 -3.58 11.23
N LEU A 316 20.54 -3.78 10.12
CA LEU A 316 20.12 -3.32 8.80
C LEU A 316 19.15 -4.30 8.11
N LEU A 317 19.01 -5.51 8.65
CA LEU A 317 18.22 -6.61 8.06
C LEU A 317 17.03 -7.03 8.91
N VAL A 318 17.19 -7.01 10.24
CA VAL A 318 16.20 -7.48 11.20
C VAL A 318 15.59 -6.30 11.94
N ARG A 319 14.27 -6.20 11.88
CA ARG A 319 13.53 -5.19 12.65
C ARG A 319 13.58 -5.45 14.14
N SER A 320 13.70 -4.38 14.92
CA SER A 320 13.53 -4.38 16.37
C SER A 320 12.11 -4.81 16.74
N SER A 321 12.03 -5.53 17.86
CA SER A 321 10.78 -6.07 18.40
C SER A 321 9.95 -4.98 19.06
#